data_AF-A0A177LJL3-F1
#
_entry.id   AF-A0A177LJL3-F1
#
_cell.length_a   1.000
_cell.length_b   1.000
_cell.length_c   1.000
_cell.angle_alpha   90.00
_cell.angle_beta   90.00
_cell.angle_gamma   90.00
#
_symmetry.space_group_name_H-M   'P 1'
#
loop_
_entity.id
_entity.type
_entity.pdbx_description
1 polymer ?
#
loop_
_entity_poly.entity_id
_entity_poly.type
_entity_poly.pdbx_seq_one_letter_code
_entity_poly.pdbx_strand_id
1 'polypeptide(L)'
;MSFKTFVILLSIVGIFYIPGKILISNSDLIEVKATVTEVRKSGNRVPYYKFKTKEYPGVFYNSGNGMLSYFKNDEAILKNSINKKLTFYINENENLENDDDKFYVALNSKSKWTDLFYYNIRSFTKFFFAIFCLFLLIINTIAIYRYKMKLFEISFMVYLALFFLVLGL
;
A
#
# COMPACT_ATOMS: atom_id res chain seq x y z
N MET A 1 -31.63 -15.16 2.31
CA MET A 1 -30.18 -15.49 2.35
C MET A 1 -29.86 -16.06 3.74
N SER A 2 -29.19 -17.21 3.85
CA SER A 2 -28.86 -17.78 5.18
C SER A 2 -27.73 -17.00 5.86
N PHE A 3 -27.69 -16.99 7.21
CA PHE A 3 -26.58 -16.37 7.96
C PHE A 3 -25.23 -16.94 7.51
N LYS A 4 -25.12 -18.26 7.34
CA LYS A 4 -23.91 -18.93 6.82
C LYS A 4 -23.47 -18.33 5.47
N THR A 5 -24.39 -18.27 4.51
CA THR A 5 -24.11 -17.75 3.16
C THR A 5 -23.72 -16.28 3.20
N PHE A 6 -24.35 -15.48 4.07
CA PHE A 6 -23.99 -14.08 4.29
C PHE A 6 -22.56 -13.91 4.79
N VAL A 7 -22.15 -14.65 5.84
CA VAL A 7 -20.80 -14.56 6.39
C VAL A 7 -19.74 -14.96 5.36
N ILE A 8 -19.99 -16.01 4.58
CA ILE A 8 -19.07 -16.47 3.54
C ILE A 8 -18.90 -15.40 2.46
N LEU A 9 -20.00 -14.88 1.91
CA LEU A 9 -19.92 -13.87 0.85
C LEU A 9 -19.26 -12.58 1.33
N LEU A 10 -19.60 -12.12 2.53
CA LEU A 10 -18.98 -10.94 3.11
C LEU A 10 -17.47 -11.16 3.37
N SER A 11 -17.09 -12.35 3.84
CA SER A 11 -15.69 -12.72 4.03
C SER A 11 -14.92 -12.78 2.72
N ILE A 12 -15.52 -13.26 1.63
CA ILE A 12 -14.89 -13.28 0.31
C ILE A 12 -14.69 -11.85 -0.19
N VAL A 13 -15.73 -11.02 -0.17
CA VAL A 13 -15.66 -9.63 -0.63
C VAL A 13 -14.59 -8.85 0.13
N GLY A 14 -14.51 -9.02 1.46
CA GLY A 14 -13.51 -8.34 2.27
C GLY A 14 -12.07 -8.79 2.00
N ILE A 15 -11.83 -10.08 1.73
CA ILE A 15 -10.49 -10.60 1.40
C ILE A 15 -10.03 -10.02 0.06
N PHE A 16 -10.93 -9.94 -0.92
CA PHE A 16 -10.60 -9.44 -2.26
C PHE A 16 -10.62 -7.91 -2.37
N TYR A 17 -11.09 -7.18 -1.36
CA TYR A 17 -11.14 -5.72 -1.39
C TYR A 17 -9.76 -5.09 -1.62
N ILE A 18 -8.74 -5.48 -0.82
CA ILE A 18 -7.39 -4.92 -0.98
C ILE A 18 -6.75 -5.35 -2.31
N PRO A 19 -6.68 -6.66 -2.66
CA PRO A 19 -6.15 -7.08 -3.95
C PRO A 19 -6.83 -6.40 -5.14
N GLY A 20 -8.16 -6.29 -5.12
CA GLY A 20 -8.92 -5.62 -6.17
C GLY A 20 -8.54 -4.15 -6.30
N LYS A 21 -8.44 -3.43 -5.17
CA LYS A 21 -8.02 -2.03 -5.16
C LYS A 21 -6.59 -1.83 -5.68
N ILE A 22 -5.68 -2.74 -5.31
CA ILE A 22 -4.29 -2.73 -5.80
C ILE A 22 -4.24 -2.95 -7.32
N LEU A 23 -5.04 -3.88 -7.85
CA LEU A 23 -5.10 -4.14 -9.30
C LEU A 23 -5.59 -2.91 -10.07
N ILE A 24 -6.61 -2.21 -9.56
CA ILE A 24 -7.11 -0.96 -10.14
C ILE A 24 -6.01 0.10 -10.07
N SER A 25 -5.42 0.36 -8.90
CA SER A 25 -4.35 1.37 -8.82
C SER A 25 -3.13 1.02 -9.65
N ASN A 26 -2.87 -0.25 -9.95
CA ASN A 26 -1.75 -0.66 -10.78
C ASN A 26 -1.96 -0.34 -12.27
N SER A 27 -3.20 -0.30 -12.77
CA SER A 27 -3.47 0.16 -14.14
C SER A 27 -3.20 1.65 -14.31
N ASP A 28 -3.41 2.42 -13.25
CA ASP A 28 -3.29 3.87 -13.26
C ASP A 28 -1.84 4.33 -13.00
N LEU A 29 -0.86 3.40 -13.01
CA LEU A 29 0.55 3.73 -12.79
C LEU A 29 1.30 3.85 -14.10
N ILE A 30 2.01 4.98 -14.25
CA ILE A 30 2.98 5.18 -15.32
C ILE A 30 4.41 5.04 -14.81
N GLU A 31 5.25 4.45 -15.66
CA GLU A 31 6.69 4.34 -15.43
C GLU A 31 7.39 5.63 -15.87
N VAL A 32 8.12 6.26 -14.96
CA VAL A 32 8.90 7.48 -15.20
C VAL A 32 10.38 7.16 -15.06
N LYS A 33 11.18 7.63 -16.01
CA LYS A 33 12.65 7.51 -16.00
C LYS A 33 13.24 8.91 -15.93
N ALA A 34 13.92 9.22 -14.83
CA ALA A 34 14.50 10.54 -14.62
C ALA A 34 15.85 10.46 -13.91
N THR A 35 16.71 11.44 -14.15
CA THR A 35 18.03 11.58 -13.56
C THR A 35 17.93 12.23 -12.19
N VAL A 36 18.30 11.51 -11.13
CA VAL A 36 18.25 12.04 -9.76
C VAL A 36 19.37 13.05 -9.55
N THR A 37 19.02 14.26 -9.14
CA THR A 37 19.99 15.35 -8.89
C THR A 37 20.27 15.52 -7.40
N GLU A 38 19.27 15.26 -6.55
CA GLU A 38 19.36 15.48 -5.12
C GLU A 38 18.50 14.45 -4.37
N VAL A 39 18.97 13.98 -3.22
CA VAL A 39 18.21 13.12 -2.30
C VAL A 39 18.24 13.73 -0.90
N ARG A 40 17.07 13.93 -0.30
CA ARG A 40 16.90 14.45 1.05
C ARG A 40 16.16 13.45 1.93
N LYS A 41 16.62 13.28 3.16
CA LYS A 41 15.94 12.47 4.19
C LYS A 41 14.92 13.35 4.91
N SER A 42 13.73 12.82 5.18
CA SER A 42 12.73 13.51 6.00
C SER A 42 13.17 13.57 7.47
N GLY A 43 12.80 14.62 8.19
CA GLY A 43 13.04 14.75 9.64
C GLY A 43 12.08 13.95 10.54
N ASN A 44 11.23 13.10 9.98
CA ASN A 44 10.24 12.33 10.74
C ASN A 44 10.90 11.19 11.55
N ARG A 45 10.24 10.76 12.64
CA ARG A 45 10.66 9.62 13.48
C ARG A 45 10.92 8.36 12.65
N VAL A 46 10.07 8.10 11.65
CA VAL A 46 10.32 7.10 10.61
C VAL A 46 10.70 7.85 9.35
N PRO A 47 11.98 7.84 8.97
CA PRO A 47 12.45 8.66 7.87
C PRO A 47 12.00 8.06 6.53
N TYR A 48 11.50 8.91 5.66
CA TYR A 48 11.35 8.63 4.25
C TYR A 48 12.29 9.51 3.42
N TYR A 49 12.45 9.19 2.13
CA TYR A 49 13.35 9.91 1.24
C TYR A 49 12.57 10.70 0.20
N LYS A 50 13.04 11.93 -0.05
CA LYS A 50 12.59 12.81 -1.13
C LYS A 50 13.72 12.95 -2.15
N PHE A 51 13.40 13.12 -3.42
CA PHE A 51 14.43 13.36 -4.43
C PHE A 51 13.98 14.35 -5.51
N LYS A 52 14.94 15.07 -6.07
CA LYS A 52 14.75 15.93 -7.25
C LYS A 52 15.28 15.24 -8.49
N THR A 53 14.71 15.63 -9.64
CA THR A 53 15.13 15.13 -10.94
C THR A 53 15.62 16.27 -11.83
N LYS A 54 16.34 15.94 -12.91
CA LYS A 54 16.74 16.94 -13.91
C LYS A 54 15.61 17.27 -14.88
N GLU A 55 14.78 16.28 -15.17
CA GLU A 55 13.74 16.31 -16.21
C GLU A 55 12.45 16.99 -15.73
N TYR A 56 12.13 16.90 -14.42
CA TYR A 56 10.91 17.45 -13.85
C TYR A 56 11.23 18.42 -12.69
N PRO A 57 10.51 19.56 -12.59
CA PRO A 57 10.84 20.63 -11.65
C PRO A 57 10.52 20.27 -10.18
N GLY A 58 9.41 19.57 -9.94
CA GLY A 58 8.95 19.24 -8.58
C GLY A 58 9.78 18.17 -7.85
N VAL A 59 9.53 18.05 -6.55
CA VAL A 59 10.18 17.05 -5.68
C VAL A 59 9.33 15.79 -5.61
N PHE A 60 9.95 14.63 -5.81
CA PHE A 60 9.30 13.34 -5.63
C PHE A 60 9.46 12.85 -4.20
N TYR A 61 8.37 12.39 -3.58
CA TYR A 61 8.37 11.86 -2.22
C TYR A 61 7.48 10.63 -2.07
N ASN A 62 7.81 9.76 -1.12
CA ASN A 62 6.94 8.67 -0.68
C ASN A 62 7.05 8.52 0.83
N SER A 63 6.01 8.94 1.56
CA SER A 63 5.96 8.81 3.01
C SER A 63 5.39 7.45 3.47
N GLY A 64 5.32 6.45 2.59
CA GLY A 64 4.74 5.13 2.82
C GLY A 64 5.57 4.30 3.80
N ASN A 65 5.36 4.55 5.08
CA ASN A 65 6.03 3.89 6.19
C ASN A 65 5.08 2.84 6.78
N GLY A 66 5.42 1.56 6.69
CA GLY A 66 4.66 0.48 7.32
C GLY A 66 5.49 -0.79 7.41
N MET A 67 5.01 -1.82 8.09
CA MET A 67 5.80 -3.03 8.36
C MET A 67 6.51 -3.65 7.13
N LEU A 68 5.91 -3.61 5.94
CA LEU A 68 6.48 -4.11 4.68
C LEU A 68 7.54 -3.17 4.09
N SER A 69 7.63 -1.91 4.51
CA SER A 69 8.68 -0.98 4.08
C SER A 69 10.04 -1.32 4.68
N TYR A 70 10.09 -2.05 5.80
CA TYR A 70 11.34 -2.58 6.37
C TYR A 70 12.05 -3.60 5.47
N PHE A 71 11.32 -4.24 4.55
CA PHE A 71 11.92 -5.18 3.59
C PHE A 71 12.40 -4.50 2.31
N LYS A 72 12.28 -3.16 2.22
CA LYS A 72 12.70 -2.39 1.04
C LYS A 72 14.12 -1.85 1.22
N ASN A 73 14.79 -1.62 0.09
CA ASN A 73 16.14 -1.07 0.05
C ASN A 73 16.19 0.30 -0.63
N ASP A 74 15.11 1.08 -0.46
CA ASP A 74 14.88 2.35 -1.17
C ASP A 74 15.96 3.38 -0.86
N GLU A 75 16.45 3.42 0.39
CA GLU A 75 17.55 4.29 0.79
C GLU A 75 18.82 4.04 -0.03
N ALA A 76 19.24 2.77 -0.14
CA ALA A 76 20.44 2.42 -0.89
C ALA A 76 20.25 2.67 -2.39
N ILE A 77 19.06 2.40 -2.92
CA ILE A 77 18.74 2.66 -4.33
C ILE A 77 18.87 4.17 -4.62
N LEU A 78 18.23 5.02 -3.82
CA LEU A 78 18.23 6.47 -4.03
C LEU A 78 19.63 7.08 -3.87
N LYS A 79 20.36 6.73 -2.81
CA LYS A 79 21.73 7.23 -2.59
C LYS A 79 22.69 6.84 -3.72
N ASN A 80 22.56 5.62 -4.25
CA ASN A 80 23.40 5.14 -5.35
C ASN A 80 22.99 5.69 -6.73
N SER A 81 21.83 6.34 -6.83
CA SER A 81 21.25 6.85 -8.08
C SER A 81 21.51 8.34 -8.33
N ILE A 82 22.21 9.04 -7.43
CA ILE A 82 22.60 10.45 -7.66
C ILE A 82 23.40 10.55 -8.97
N ASN A 83 22.99 11.48 -9.84
CA ASN A 83 23.47 11.69 -11.21
C ASN A 83 23.26 10.50 -12.17
N LYS A 84 22.35 9.58 -11.84
CA LYS A 84 21.97 8.44 -12.69
C LYS A 84 20.47 8.43 -12.95
N LYS A 85 20.08 7.76 -14.04
CA LYS A 85 18.68 7.49 -14.35
C LYS A 85 18.10 6.49 -13.36
N LEU A 86 17.00 6.87 -12.73
CA LEU A 86 16.20 6.06 -11.83
C LEU A 86 14.82 5.85 -12.48
N THR A 87 14.34 4.62 -12.39
CA THR A 87 12.96 4.28 -12.75
C THR A 87 12.08 4.30 -11.50
N PHE A 88 10.99 5.05 -11.54
CA PHE A 88 9.97 5.10 -10.50
C PHE A 88 8.58 5.17 -11.11
N TYR A 89 7.56 4.91 -10.29
CA TYR A 89 6.17 4.87 -10.74
C TYR A 89 5.36 5.96 -10.04
N ILE A 90 4.54 6.67 -10.81
CA ILE A 90 3.59 7.67 -10.31
C ILE A 90 2.18 7.35 -10.82
N ASN A 91 1.17 7.96 -10.21
CA ASN A 91 -0.19 7.91 -10.73
C ASN A 91 -0.25 8.71 -12.05
N GLU A 92 -0.92 8.18 -13.08
CA GLU A 92 -1.07 8.83 -14.39
C GLU A 92 -1.77 10.19 -14.32
N ASN A 93 -2.58 10.40 -13.27
CA ASN A 93 -3.29 11.66 -13.04
C ASN A 93 -2.39 12.76 -12.45
N GLU A 94 -1.15 12.45 -12.06
CA GLU A 94 -0.19 13.43 -11.56
C GLU A 94 0.43 14.23 -12.71
N ASN A 95 0.32 15.57 -12.66
CA ASN A 95 0.93 16.42 -13.67
C ASN A 95 2.42 16.60 -13.40
N LEU A 96 3.26 15.97 -14.23
CA LEU A 96 4.72 15.99 -14.13
C LEU A 96 5.35 17.37 -14.35
N GLU A 97 4.70 18.27 -15.10
CA GLU A 97 5.29 19.54 -15.56
C GLU A 97 5.23 20.67 -14.52
N ASN A 98 4.38 20.54 -13.51
CA ASN A 98 4.24 21.54 -12.45
C ASN A 98 5.37 21.44 -11.41
N ASP A 99 5.63 22.51 -10.66
CA ASP A 99 6.66 22.53 -9.59
C ASP A 99 6.19 21.88 -8.27
N ASP A 100 4.95 21.37 -8.23
CA ASP A 100 4.39 20.77 -7.02
C ASP A 100 5.14 19.51 -6.57
N ASP A 101 5.18 19.27 -5.25
CA ASP A 101 5.67 18.03 -4.65
C ASP A 101 4.78 16.86 -5.12
N LYS A 102 5.39 15.85 -5.76
CA LYS A 102 4.70 14.70 -6.35
C LYS A 102 4.89 13.45 -5.52
N PHE A 103 3.81 12.70 -5.32
CA PHE A 103 3.92 11.41 -4.68
C PHE A 103 4.37 10.35 -5.69
N TYR A 104 5.53 9.74 -5.46
CA TYR A 104 5.89 8.52 -6.19
C TYR A 104 5.36 7.30 -5.45
N VAL A 105 4.75 6.38 -6.19
CA VAL A 105 4.18 5.16 -5.63
C VAL A 105 5.29 4.17 -5.35
N ALA A 106 6.15 3.86 -6.33
CA ALA A 106 7.17 2.82 -6.17
C ALA A 106 8.52 3.19 -6.77
N LEU A 107 9.60 2.70 -6.14
CA LEU A 107 10.96 2.74 -6.67
C LEU A 107 11.29 1.38 -7.28
N ASN A 108 11.53 1.33 -8.59
CA ASN A 108 11.78 0.08 -9.31
C ASN A 108 10.58 -0.91 -9.27
N SER A 109 10.59 -1.93 -10.14
CA SER A 109 9.47 -2.86 -10.28
C SER A 109 9.34 -3.86 -9.13
N LYS A 110 10.44 -4.13 -8.40
CA LYS A 110 10.47 -5.16 -7.34
C LYS A 110 9.61 -4.83 -6.12
N SER A 111 9.54 -3.56 -5.71
CA SER A 111 8.73 -3.12 -4.56
C SER A 111 7.33 -2.65 -4.95
N LYS A 112 7.00 -2.61 -6.25
CA LYS A 112 5.77 -2.02 -6.79
C LYS A 112 4.50 -2.46 -6.07
N TRP A 113 4.38 -3.75 -5.76
CA TRP A 113 3.19 -4.30 -5.11
C TRP A 113 3.06 -3.90 -3.63
N THR A 114 4.17 -3.88 -2.89
CA THR A 114 4.16 -3.49 -1.47
C THR A 114 3.96 -1.98 -1.32
N ASP A 115 4.49 -1.21 -2.26
CA ASP A 115 4.25 0.22 -2.42
C ASP A 115 2.79 0.54 -2.76
N LEU A 116 2.21 -0.15 -3.74
CA LEU A 116 0.80 -0.03 -4.10
C LEU A 116 -0.15 -0.38 -2.96
N PHE A 117 0.20 -1.41 -2.19
CA PHE A 117 -0.54 -1.76 -0.97
C PHE A 117 -0.60 -0.55 -0.03
N TYR A 118 0.54 0.08 0.26
CA TYR A 118 0.59 1.22 1.18
C TYR A 118 -0.03 2.48 0.61
N TYR A 119 0.16 2.75 -0.68
CA TYR A 119 -0.54 3.83 -1.36
C TYR A 119 -2.05 3.74 -1.16
N ASN A 120 -2.62 2.53 -1.28
CA ASN A 120 -4.06 2.30 -1.16
C ASN A 120 -4.61 2.38 0.27
N ILE A 121 -3.74 2.24 1.27
CA ILE A 121 -4.10 2.16 2.70
C ILE A 121 -3.55 3.37 3.48
N ARG A 122 -2.94 4.35 2.80
CA ARG A 122 -2.42 5.58 3.41
C ARG A 122 -3.51 6.54 3.91
N SER A 123 -4.73 6.47 3.35
CA SER A 123 -5.82 7.41 3.63
C SER A 123 -6.73 6.95 4.77
N PHE A 124 -7.72 7.78 5.12
CA PHE A 124 -8.80 7.51 6.09
C PHE A 124 -9.52 6.17 5.85
N THR A 125 -9.43 5.64 4.63
CA THR A 125 -9.87 4.28 4.26
C THR A 125 -9.24 3.17 5.13
N LYS A 126 -8.03 3.37 5.67
CA LYS A 126 -7.39 2.43 6.62
C LYS A 126 -8.25 2.19 7.85
N PHE A 127 -8.77 3.27 8.43
CA PHE A 127 -9.54 3.22 9.67
C PHE A 127 -10.82 2.41 9.48
N PHE A 128 -11.56 2.70 8.41
CA PHE A 128 -12.78 1.96 8.07
C PHE A 128 -12.50 0.50 7.72
N PHE A 129 -11.42 0.23 7.00
CA PHE A 129 -11.06 -1.16 6.67
C PHE A 129 -10.65 -1.94 7.92
N ALA A 130 -9.93 -1.33 8.86
CA ALA A 130 -9.58 -1.97 10.13
C ALA A 130 -10.83 -2.29 10.98
N ILE A 131 -11.79 -1.36 11.07
CA ILE A 131 -13.08 -1.61 11.73
C ILE A 131 -13.84 -2.75 11.04
N PHE A 132 -13.83 -2.76 9.71
CA PHE A 132 -14.47 -3.82 8.94
C PHE A 132 -13.82 -5.19 9.18
N CYS A 133 -12.48 -5.26 9.27
CA CYS A 133 -11.79 -6.49 9.67
C CYS A 133 -12.21 -6.93 11.08
N LEU A 134 -12.30 -6.01 12.05
CA LEU A 134 -12.72 -6.33 13.41
C LEU A 134 -14.16 -6.85 13.46
N PHE A 135 -15.07 -6.23 12.70
CA PHE A 135 -16.44 -6.72 12.53
C PHE A 135 -16.47 -8.14 11.96
N LEU A 136 -15.66 -8.42 10.94
CA LEU A 136 -15.56 -9.76 10.36
C LEU A 136 -14.91 -10.78 11.28
N LEU A 137 -13.97 -10.40 12.15
CA LEU A 137 -13.46 -11.27 13.20
C LEU A 137 -14.60 -11.72 14.13
N ILE A 138 -15.41 -10.78 14.62
CA ILE A 138 -16.54 -11.08 15.52
C ILE A 138 -17.54 -12.03 14.84
N ILE A 139 -17.96 -11.71 13.61
CA ILE A 139 -18.93 -12.53 12.88
C ILE A 139 -18.38 -13.92 12.57
N ASN A 140 -17.10 -14.03 12.19
CA ASN A 140 -16.48 -15.33 11.96
C ASN A 140 -16.39 -16.13 13.27
N THR A 141 -16.10 -15.53 14.42
CA THR A 141 -16.15 -16.21 15.72
C THR A 141 -17.53 -16.80 16.01
N ILE A 142 -18.60 -16.03 15.78
CA ILE A 142 -19.99 -16.51 15.93
C ILE A 142 -20.26 -17.68 14.96
N ALA A 143 -19.78 -17.59 13.72
CA ALA A 143 -19.96 -18.63 12.71
C ALA A 143 -19.15 -19.91 13.03
N ILE A 144 -17.95 -19.80 13.59
CA ILE A 144 -17.15 -20.93 14.10
C ILE A 144 -17.94 -21.66 15.19
N TYR A 145 -18.46 -20.91 16.17
CA TYR A 145 -19.23 -21.50 17.28
C TYR A 145 -20.49 -22.22 16.78
N ARG A 146 -21.23 -21.63 15.84
CA ARG A 146 -22.50 -22.17 15.35
C ARG A 146 -22.35 -23.32 14.35
N TYR A 147 -21.38 -23.25 13.44
CA TYR A 147 -21.28 -24.17 12.31
C TYR A 147 -20.07 -25.09 12.35
N LYS A 148 -19.05 -24.79 13.18
CA LYS A 148 -17.84 -25.61 13.37
C LYS A 148 -17.12 -25.98 12.07
N MET A 149 -17.18 -25.10 11.06
CA MET A 149 -16.54 -25.29 9.77
C MET A 149 -15.17 -24.62 9.75
N LYS A 150 -14.15 -25.37 9.28
CA LYS A 150 -12.77 -24.89 9.14
C LYS A 150 -12.62 -23.62 8.27
N LEU A 151 -13.54 -23.41 7.33
CA LEU A 151 -13.56 -22.20 6.50
C LEU A 151 -13.65 -20.90 7.33
N PHE A 152 -14.44 -20.91 8.41
CA PHE A 152 -14.59 -19.72 9.26
C PHE A 152 -13.35 -19.47 10.13
N GLU A 153 -12.64 -20.53 10.53
CA GLU A 153 -11.35 -20.43 11.23
C GLU A 153 -10.28 -19.83 10.31
N ILE A 154 -10.20 -20.32 9.07
CA ILE A 154 -9.27 -19.76 8.06
C ILE A 154 -9.60 -18.29 7.80
N SER A 155 -10.87 -17.97 7.61
CA SER A 155 -11.31 -16.59 7.38
C SER A 155 -10.95 -15.70 8.58
N PHE A 156 -11.18 -16.17 9.82
CA PHE A 156 -10.78 -15.47 11.03
C PHE A 156 -9.28 -15.17 11.05
N MET A 157 -8.43 -16.17 10.78
CA MET A 157 -6.97 -15.99 10.76
C MET A 157 -6.53 -14.98 9.69
N VAL A 158 -7.14 -15.02 8.50
CA VAL A 158 -6.86 -14.06 7.43
C VAL A 158 -7.23 -12.65 7.85
N TYR A 159 -8.42 -12.44 8.43
CA TYR A 159 -8.83 -11.12 8.92
C TYR A 159 -7.99 -10.61 10.08
N LEU A 160 -7.48 -11.50 10.92
CA LEU A 160 -6.57 -11.14 12.01
C LEU A 160 -5.24 -10.64 11.45
N ALA A 161 -4.68 -11.37 10.48
CA ALA A 161 -3.47 -10.95 9.78
C ALA A 161 -3.67 -9.62 9.06
N LEU A 162 -4.78 -9.45 8.32
CA LEU A 162 -5.11 -8.20 7.63
C LEU A 162 -5.28 -7.03 8.60
N PHE A 163 -5.93 -7.24 9.74
CA PHE A 163 -6.11 -6.22 10.77
C PHE A 163 -4.76 -5.68 11.28
N PHE A 164 -3.84 -6.58 11.65
CA PHE A 164 -2.50 -6.17 12.08
C PHE A 164 -1.68 -5.54 10.97
N LEU A 165 -1.79 -6.05 9.74
CA LEU A 165 -1.03 -5.54 8.60
C LEU A 165 -1.49 -4.12 8.23
N VAL A 166 -2.78 -3.82 8.37
CA VAL A 166 -3.37 -2.50 8.14
C VAL A 166 -3.07 -1.54 9.30
N LEU A 167 -3.01 -2.02 10.54
CA LEU A 167 -2.70 -1.18 11.71
C LEU A 167 -1.21 -0.95 11.94
N GLY A 168 -0.33 -1.89 11.56
CA GLY A 168 1.14 -1.83 11.64
C GLY A 168 1.79 -0.87 10.63
N LEU A 169 1.08 0.22 10.34
CA LEU A 169 1.38 1.33 9.43
C LEU A 169 1.51 2.60 10.27
#